data_AF-A0A820R3F4-F1
#
_entry.id   AF-A0A820R3F4-F1
#
_cell.length_a   1.000
_cell.length_b   1.000
_cell.length_c   1.000
_cell.angle_alpha   90.00
_cell.angle_beta   90.00
_cell.angle_gamma   90.00
#
_symmetry.space_group_name_H-M   'P 1'
#
loop_
_entity.id
_entity.type
_entity.pdbx_description
1 polymer ?
#
loop_
_entity_poly.entity_id
_entity_poly.type
_entity_poly.pdbx_seq_one_letter_code
_entity_poly.pdbx_strand_id
1 'polypeptide(L)'
;SKPVTFGYNFKVNVPEGYHSGGASYVLSRESLRRFYQAHRDPKPTCRKDGGSEDVEIAKCLRSKGVYPGKSLDKQNRELFHPLPYISHFRGQFPDWLHKYAENPLQTVS
;
A
#
# COMPACT_ATOMS: atom_id res chain seq x y z
N SER A 1 -18.12 2.55 9.32
CA SER A 1 -17.03 3.23 8.59
C SER A 1 -16.93 2.63 7.20
N LYS A 2 -16.58 3.40 6.17
CA LYS A 2 -16.37 2.85 4.81
C LYS A 2 -15.04 2.07 4.77
N PRO A 3 -14.98 0.90 4.10
CA PRO A 3 -13.74 0.14 3.95
C PRO A 3 -12.77 0.87 3.01
N VAL A 4 -11.69 1.42 3.57
CA VAL A 4 -10.63 2.09 2.80
C VAL A 4 -9.27 1.92 3.49
N THR A 5 -8.20 1.93 2.70
CA THR A 5 -6.82 2.01 3.21
C THR A 5 -6.07 3.15 2.57
N PHE A 6 -5.13 3.76 3.29
CA PHE A 6 -4.25 4.81 2.78
C PHE A 6 -2.79 4.44 3.06
N GLY A 7 -1.90 4.78 2.14
CA GLY A 7 -0.50 4.35 2.16
C GLY A 7 0.18 4.65 0.83
N TYR A 8 1.45 4.28 0.72
CA TYR A 8 2.18 4.36 -0.55
C TYR A 8 1.93 3.11 -1.38
N ASN A 9 1.14 3.23 -2.45
CA ASN A 9 0.68 2.07 -3.22
C ASN A 9 1.69 1.67 -4.31
N PHE A 10 2.07 0.40 -4.31
CA PHE A 10 2.79 -0.24 -5.40
C PHE A 10 1.85 -1.07 -6.26
N LYS A 11 1.91 -0.90 -7.58
CA LYS A 11 1.01 -1.55 -8.56
C LYS A 11 1.43 -2.96 -8.99
N VAL A 12 2.39 -3.56 -8.29
CA VAL A 12 2.93 -4.90 -8.60
C VAL A 12 2.45 -5.94 -7.57
N ASN A 13 2.59 -7.23 -7.91
CA ASN A 13 2.27 -8.40 -7.06
C ASN A 13 0.80 -8.63 -6.68
N VAL A 14 0.00 -7.57 -6.56
CA VAL A 14 -1.41 -7.63 -6.15
C VAL A 14 -2.24 -6.78 -7.13
N PRO A 15 -3.35 -7.31 -7.68
CA PRO A 15 -4.33 -6.48 -8.40
C PRO A 15 -4.83 -5.35 -7.51
N GLU A 16 -4.91 -4.12 -8.03
CA GLU A 16 -5.18 -2.89 -7.24
C GLU A 16 -4.08 -2.53 -6.22
N GLY A 17 -2.91 -3.16 -6.34
CA GLY A 17 -1.70 -2.85 -5.59
C GLY A 17 -1.74 -3.14 -4.09
N TYR A 18 -0.59 -2.91 -3.46
CA TYR A 18 -0.36 -3.04 -2.02
C TYR A 18 0.35 -1.81 -1.48
N HIS A 19 0.12 -1.49 -0.20
CA HIS A 19 0.81 -0.38 0.46
C HIS A 19 2.16 -0.82 0.98
N SER A 20 3.23 -0.06 0.75
CA SER A 20 4.55 -0.35 1.31
C SER A 20 4.52 -0.45 2.84
N GLY A 21 4.97 -1.57 3.41
CA GLY A 21 5.13 -1.69 4.86
C GLY A 21 6.12 -0.68 5.45
N GLY A 22 7.22 -0.40 4.73
CA GLY A 22 8.24 0.55 5.15
C GLY A 22 7.77 2.01 5.20
N ALA A 23 6.80 2.38 4.36
CA ALA A 23 6.18 3.71 4.38
C ALA A 23 5.12 3.86 5.48
N SER A 24 4.76 2.76 6.13
CA SER A 24 3.52 2.60 6.90
C SER A 24 2.25 2.81 6.05
N TYR A 25 1.12 2.38 6.60
CA TYR A 25 -0.20 2.56 6.01
C TYR A 25 -1.27 2.48 7.09
N VAL A 26 -2.44 3.02 6.78
CA VAL A 26 -3.58 3.09 7.71
C VAL A 26 -4.77 2.32 7.17
N LEU A 27 -5.45 1.64 8.07
CA LEU A 27 -6.67 0.88 7.81
C LEU A 27 -7.84 1.57 8.49
N SER A 28 -8.93 1.78 7.76
CA SER A 28 -10.19 2.09 8.42
C SER A 28 -10.57 0.95 9.38
N ARG A 29 -11.36 1.25 10.42
CA ARG A 29 -11.89 0.23 11.35
C ARG A 29 -12.58 -0.93 10.61
N GLU A 30 -13.30 -0.62 9.53
CA GLU A 30 -14.00 -1.63 8.73
C GLU A 30 -13.01 -2.48 7.90
N SER A 31 -11.95 -1.88 7.39
CA SER A 31 -10.88 -2.58 6.67
C SER A 31 -10.18 -3.60 7.57
N LEU A 32 -9.85 -3.21 8.80
CA LEU A 32 -9.22 -4.11 9.78
C LEU A 32 -10.15 -5.29 10.12
N ARG A 33 -11.45 -5.02 10.32
CA ARG A 33 -12.46 -6.07 10.55
C ARG A 33 -12.51 -7.06 9.40
N ARG A 34 -12.52 -6.59 8.16
CA ARG A 34 -12.54 -7.43 6.95
C ARG A 34 -11.25 -8.21 6.75
N PHE A 35 -10.09 -7.59 7.01
CA PHE A 35 -8.81 -8.28 7.02
C PHE A 35 -8.83 -9.48 7.97
N TYR A 36 -9.29 -9.27 9.21
CA TYR A 36 -9.41 -10.36 10.18
C TYR A 36 -10.33 -11.48 9.70
N GLN A 37 -11.46 -11.13 9.07
CA GLN A 37 -12.36 -12.13 8.47
C GLN A 37 -11.67 -12.92 7.36
N ALA A 38 -10.93 -12.26 6.46
CA ALA A 38 -10.17 -12.91 5.40
C ALA A 38 -9.11 -13.86 5.96
N HIS A 39 -8.37 -13.43 6.99
CA HIS A 39 -7.33 -14.21 7.64
C HIS A 39 -7.87 -15.48 8.32
N ARG A 40 -9.16 -15.47 8.70
CA ARG A 40 -9.87 -16.60 9.33
C ARG A 40 -10.62 -17.49 8.35
N ASP A 41 -10.65 -17.16 7.06
CA ASP A 41 -11.27 -18.04 6.07
C ASP A 41 -10.56 -19.42 6.09
N PRO A 42 -11.26 -20.54 5.83
CA PRO A 42 -10.65 -21.87 5.81
C PRO A 42 -9.48 -22.00 4.84
N LYS A 43 -9.52 -21.22 3.75
CA LYS A 43 -8.46 -21.11 2.74
C LYS A 43 -8.25 -19.63 2.41
N PRO A 44 -7.46 -18.89 3.20
CA PRO A 44 -7.25 -17.47 2.99
C PRO A 44 -6.46 -17.21 1.70
N THR A 45 -6.78 -16.12 1.00
CA THR A 45 -6.01 -15.68 -0.19
C THR A 45 -4.59 -15.24 0.17
N CYS A 46 -4.42 -14.76 1.40
CA CYS A 46 -3.12 -14.38 1.93
C CYS A 46 -2.44 -15.53 2.69
N ARG A 47 -1.11 -15.54 2.66
CA ARG A 47 -0.28 -16.42 3.47
C ARG A 47 -0.17 -15.91 4.91
N LYS A 48 0.11 -16.82 5.84
CA LYS A 48 0.33 -16.49 7.26
C LYS A 48 1.81 -16.42 7.61
N ASP A 49 2.67 -17.02 6.80
CA ASP A 49 4.12 -17.08 6.94
C ASP A 49 4.80 -17.10 5.55
N GLY A 50 6.11 -16.80 5.53
CA GLY A 50 6.95 -16.93 4.34
C GLY A 50 6.65 -15.99 3.16
N GLY A 51 5.85 -14.94 3.35
CA GLY A 51 5.55 -13.91 2.35
C GLY A 51 5.92 -12.50 2.84
N SER A 52 5.91 -11.53 1.92
CA SER A 52 6.00 -10.11 2.28
C SER A 52 4.70 -9.69 2.96
N GLU A 53 4.78 -9.26 4.22
CA GLU A 53 3.62 -8.96 5.07
C GLU A 53 2.65 -7.97 4.41
N ASP A 54 3.17 -6.93 3.80
CA ASP A 54 2.40 -5.87 3.14
C ASP A 54 1.64 -6.37 1.90
N VAL A 55 2.28 -7.21 1.08
CA VAL A 55 1.67 -7.91 -0.06
C VAL A 55 0.56 -8.85 0.41
N GLU A 56 0.82 -9.64 1.45
CA GLU A 56 -0.14 -10.62 1.96
C GLU A 56 -1.36 -9.94 2.62
N ILE A 57 -1.15 -8.85 3.36
CA ILE A 57 -2.25 -8.04 3.89
C ILE A 57 -3.12 -7.47 2.76
N ALA A 58 -2.50 -6.92 1.72
CA ALA A 58 -3.24 -6.42 0.57
C ALA A 58 -4.08 -7.52 -0.09
N LYS A 59 -3.53 -8.72 -0.35
CA LYS A 59 -4.30 -9.86 -0.91
C LYS A 59 -5.56 -10.17 -0.12
N CYS A 60 -5.46 -10.23 1.21
CA CYS A 60 -6.62 -10.50 2.06
C CYS A 60 -7.63 -9.34 2.12
N LEU A 61 -7.17 -8.09 2.01
CA LEU A 61 -8.05 -6.93 1.91
C LEU A 61 -8.81 -6.89 0.58
N ARG A 62 -8.13 -7.16 -0.54
CA ARG A 62 -8.75 -7.19 -1.88
C ARG A 62 -9.78 -8.30 -2.00
N SER A 63 -9.52 -9.48 -1.42
CA SER A 63 -10.50 -10.58 -1.43
C SER A 63 -11.79 -10.27 -0.67
N LYS A 64 -11.78 -9.24 0.20
CA LYS A 64 -12.98 -8.73 0.91
C LYS A 64 -13.44 -7.36 0.41
N GLY A 65 -13.04 -6.97 -0.81
CA GLY A 65 -13.50 -5.75 -1.47
C GLY A 65 -13.11 -4.47 -0.73
N VAL A 66 -11.96 -4.46 -0.05
CA VAL A 66 -11.34 -3.25 0.49
C VAL A 66 -10.31 -2.78 -0.53
N TYR A 67 -10.30 -1.49 -0.88
CA TYR A 67 -9.42 -0.91 -1.91
C TYR A 67 -8.65 0.32 -1.37
N PRO A 68 -7.52 0.71 -2.01
CA PRO A 68 -6.82 1.94 -1.66
C PRO A 68 -7.69 3.16 -1.89
N GLY A 69 -7.60 4.13 -0.98
CA GLY A 69 -8.06 5.50 -1.22
C GLY A 69 -6.94 6.36 -1.78
N LYS A 70 -7.30 7.57 -2.25
CA LYS A 70 -6.34 8.58 -2.71
C LYS A 70 -5.48 9.04 -1.52
N SER A 71 -4.20 8.66 -1.52
CA SER A 71 -3.21 9.00 -0.48
C SER A 71 -2.32 10.16 -0.91
N LEU A 72 -2.94 11.17 -1.53
CA LEU A 72 -2.27 12.33 -2.11
C LEU A 72 -2.78 13.62 -1.48
N ASP A 73 -1.92 14.61 -1.35
CA ASP A 73 -2.30 15.96 -0.94
C ASP A 73 -3.06 16.73 -2.05
N LYS A 74 -3.39 18.00 -1.78
CA LYS A 74 -4.13 18.87 -2.72
C LYS A 74 -3.34 19.19 -3.99
N GLN A 75 -2.02 19.01 -3.97
CA GLN A 75 -1.10 19.22 -5.08
C GLN A 75 -0.75 17.90 -5.78
N ASN A 76 -1.43 16.79 -5.45
CA ASN A 76 -1.17 15.44 -5.95
C ASN A 76 0.21 14.87 -5.56
N ARG A 77 0.76 15.30 -4.41
CA ARG A 77 1.99 14.74 -3.85
C ARG A 77 1.68 13.62 -2.87
N GLU A 78 2.55 12.62 -2.82
CA GLU A 78 2.43 11.46 -1.93
C GLU A 78 2.44 11.86 -0.45
N LEU A 79 1.54 11.27 0.35
CA LEU A 79 1.48 11.48 1.80
C LEU A 79 2.31 10.44 2.60
N PHE A 80 2.71 9.35 1.95
CA PHE A 80 3.47 8.25 2.52
C PHE A 80 4.73 8.05 1.68
N HIS A 81 5.85 7.68 2.28
CA HIS A 81 7.14 7.62 1.57
C HIS A 81 7.89 6.33 1.91
N PRO A 82 8.19 5.45 0.92
CA PRO A 82 8.83 4.16 1.17
C PRO A 82 10.35 4.26 1.28
N LEU A 83 10.91 5.45 1.10
CA LEU A 83 12.35 5.71 1.15
C LEU A 83 12.69 6.62 2.34
N PRO A 84 13.93 6.53 2.85
CA PRO A 84 14.39 7.45 3.89
C PRO A 84 14.42 8.89 3.37
N TYR A 85 14.25 9.85 4.29
CA TYR A 85 14.21 11.28 3.96
C TYR A 85 15.41 11.75 3.12
N ILE A 86 16.60 11.13 3.29
CA ILE A 86 17.81 11.49 2.55
C ILE A 86 17.67 11.25 1.04
N SER A 87 16.93 10.23 0.61
CA SER A 87 16.65 9.98 -0.81
C SER A 87 15.82 11.09 -1.42
N HIS A 88 14.82 11.57 -0.67
CA HIS A 88 13.97 12.70 -1.06
C HIS A 88 14.76 14.01 -1.09
N PHE A 89 15.60 14.24 -0.08
CA PHE A 89 16.45 15.44 0.00
C PHE A 89 17.45 15.52 -1.17
N ARG A 90 18.01 14.38 -1.59
CA ARG A 90 18.96 14.32 -2.71
C ARG A 90 18.28 14.23 -4.09
N GLY A 91 16.97 13.99 -4.14
CA GLY A 91 16.26 13.71 -5.39
C GLY A 91 16.76 12.44 -6.10
N GLN A 92 17.29 11.48 -5.35
CA GLN A 92 17.87 10.25 -5.88
C GLN A 92 16.96 9.07 -5.53
N PHE A 93 16.29 8.54 -6.54
CA PHE A 93 15.36 7.42 -6.40
C PHE A 93 15.85 6.21 -7.20
N PRO A 94 15.70 4.99 -6.66
CA PRO A 94 16.06 3.79 -7.39
C PRO A 94 15.03 3.52 -8.51
N ASP A 95 15.49 2.96 -9.64
CA ASP A 95 14.66 2.71 -10.83
C ASP A 95 13.40 1.89 -10.55
N TRP A 96 13.48 0.95 -9.60
CA TRP A 96 12.33 0.14 -9.22
C TRP A 96 11.18 0.99 -8.67
N LEU A 97 11.46 2.12 -8.02
CA LEU A 97 10.41 3.01 -7.49
C LEU A 97 9.63 3.64 -8.63
N HIS A 98 10.32 4.11 -9.68
CA HIS A 98 9.69 4.64 -10.89
C HIS A 98 8.79 3.59 -11.58
N LYS A 99 9.22 2.33 -11.58
CA LYS A 99 8.49 1.24 -12.21
C LYS A 99 7.28 0.78 -11.40
N TYR A 100 7.41 0.70 -10.08
CA TYR A 100 6.44 0.04 -9.22
C TYR A 100 5.46 0.99 -8.55
N ALA A 101 5.77 2.28 -8.43
CA ALA A 101 4.84 3.24 -7.87
C ALA A 101 3.53 3.29 -8.68
N GLU A 102 2.41 3.36 -7.96
CA GLU A 102 1.10 3.64 -8.54
C GLU A 102 1.10 5.02 -9.22
N ASN A 103 1.52 6.04 -8.47
CA ASN A 103 1.61 7.40 -8.96
C ASN A 103 3.02 7.70 -9.52
N PRO A 104 3.13 8.41 -10.65
CA PRO A 104 4.42 8.83 -11.16
C PRO A 104 5.18 9.71 -10.15
N LEU A 105 6.47 9.47 -10.00
CA LEU A 105 7.36 10.33 -9.21
C LEU A 105 7.41 11.73 -9.84
N GLN A 106 7.23 12.76 -9.01
CA GLN A 106 7.29 14.15 -9.42
C GLN A 106 8.45 14.84 -8.72
N THR A 107 9.29 15.52 -9.49
CA THR A 107 10.26 16.47 -8.93
C THR A 107 9.52 17.76 -8.63
N VAL A 108 9.63 18.23 -7.38
CA VAL A 108 9.09 19.53 -6.97
C VAL A 108 10.19 20.56 -7.18
N SER A 109 9.95 21.50 -8.09
CA SER A 109 10.79 22.69 -8.32
C SER A 109 10.43 23.81 -7.35
#